data_AF-A0A4R3NDW8-F1
#
_entry.id   AF-A0A4R3NDW8-F1
#
_cell.length_a   1.000
_cell.length_b   1.000
_cell.length_c   1.000
_cell.angle_alpha   90.00
_cell.angle_beta   90.00
_cell.angle_gamma   90.00
#
_symmetry.space_group_name_H-M   'P 1'
#
loop_
_entity.id
_entity.type
_entity.pdbx_description
1 polymer ?
#
loop_
_entity_poly.entity_id
_entity_poly.type
_entity_poly.pdbx_seq_one_letter_code
_entity_poly.pdbx_strand_id
1 'polypeptide(L)' 'MKKLKLTSLICLIAGLVAIVYGWTQSWAFGADFRQYEEMLMKRTIRFYVFIVSGFILILIGIIVDYIRKVFVQIQEKNNG' A
#
# COMPACT_ATOMS: atom_id res chain seq x y z
N MET A 1 -11.50 19.84 3.79
CA MET A 1 -10.59 19.18 2.81
C MET A 1 -9.20 18.76 3.35
N LYS A 2 -8.66 19.35 4.43
CA LYS A 2 -7.36 18.93 5.01
C LYS A 2 -7.34 17.45 5.46
N LYS A 3 -8.47 16.94 6.00
CA LYS A 3 -8.62 15.54 6.42
C LYS A 3 -8.47 14.55 5.25
N LEU A 4 -9.13 14.80 4.11
CA LEU A 4 -9.00 13.96 2.90
C LEU A 4 -7.57 13.91 2.36
N LYS A 5 -6.87 15.06 2.38
CA LYS A 5 -5.44 15.12 2.00
C LYS A 5 -4.58 14.25 2.93
N LEU A 6 -4.84 14.33 4.24
CA LEU A 6 -4.13 13.54 5.24
C LEU A 6 -4.42 12.04 5.09
N THR A 7 -5.68 11.66 4.87
CA THR A 7 -6.08 10.26 4.63
C THR A 7 -5.39 9.68 3.40
N SER A 8 -5.39 10.41 2.28
CA SER A 8 -4.68 9.98 1.07
C SER A 8 -3.17 9.79 1.34
N LEU A 9 -2.54 10.74 2.01
CA LEU A 9 -1.12 10.67 2.37
C LEU A 9 -0.81 9.45 3.26
N ILE A 10 -1.64 9.18 4.27
CA ILE A 10 -1.49 8.02 5.15
C ILE A 10 -1.63 6.71 4.36
N CYS A 11 -2.63 6.60 3.47
CA CYS A 11 -2.80 5.42 2.63
C CYS A 11 -1.58 5.18 1.72
N LEU A 12 -1.01 6.22 1.13
CA LEU A 12 0.19 6.12 0.30
C LEU A 12 1.41 5.67 1.11
N ILE A 13 1.64 6.26 2.28
CA ILE A 13 2.76 5.90 3.16
C ILE A 13 2.59 4.47 3.68
N ALA A 14 1.40 4.11 4.14
CA ALA A 14 1.12 2.76 4.65
C ALA A 14 1.28 1.71 3.56
N GLY A 15 0.84 1.99 2.33
CA GLY A 15 1.04 1.10 1.19
C GLY A 15 2.51 0.94 0.81
N LEU A 16 3.30 2.02 0.82
CA LEU A 16 4.75 1.95 0.63
C LEU A 16 5.44 1.12 1.73
N VAL A 17 5.08 1.33 3.00
CA VAL A 17 5.60 0.55 4.12
C VAL A 17 5.25 -0.93 3.97
N ALA A 18 4.03 -1.26 3.56
CA ALA A 18 3.62 -2.64 3.30
C ALA A 18 4.43 -3.27 2.15
N ILE A 19 4.69 -2.54 1.06
CA ILE A 19 5.52 -3.02 -0.05
C ILE A 19 6.96 -3.27 0.40
N VAL A 20 7.56 -2.34 1.14
CA VAL A 20 8.93 -2.48 1.66
C VAL A 20 9.01 -3.65 2.63
N TYR A 21 8.03 -3.80 3.52
CA TYR A 21 7.97 -4.94 4.44
C TYR A 21 7.82 -6.26 3.67
N GLY A 22 6.91 -6.31 2.70
CA GLY A 22 6.77 -7.46 1.80
C GLY A 22 8.09 -7.81 1.13
N TRP A 23 8.79 -6.83 0.57
CA TRP A 23 10.11 -7.00 -0.04
C TRP A 23 11.14 -7.62 0.90
N THR A 24 11.18 -7.22 2.18
CA THR A 24 12.11 -7.84 3.14
C THR A 24 11.83 -9.32 3.42
N GLN A 25 10.61 -9.81 3.17
CA GLN A 25 10.28 -11.24 3.28
C GLN A 25 10.89 -12.08 2.16
N SER A 26 11.29 -11.48 1.03
CA SER A 26 11.96 -12.20 -0.06
C SER A 26 13.43 -12.50 0.24
N TRP A 27 13.99 -11.89 1.28
CA TRP A 27 15.40 -12.06 1.63
C TRP A 27 15.62 -13.45 2.23
N ALA A 28 16.54 -14.21 1.62
CA ALA A 28 16.88 -15.55 2.04
C ALA A 28 17.72 -15.53 3.33
N PHE A 29 17.06 -15.36 4.49
CA PHE A 29 17.70 -15.62 5.78
C PHE A 29 17.71 -17.13 6.02
N GLY A 30 18.92 -17.67 6.23
CA GLY A 30 19.26 -19.09 6.28
C GLY A 30 18.21 -19.95 6.99
N ALA A 31 17.56 -20.81 6.21
CA ALA A 31 16.59 -21.77 6.70
C ALA A 31 17.23 -23.16 6.68
N ASP A 32 17.04 -23.89 7.78
CA ASP A 32 17.54 -25.25 7.97
C ASP A 32 16.88 -26.22 6.98
N PHE A 33 17.64 -27.13 6.38
CA PHE A 33 17.23 -27.92 5.20
C PHE A 33 15.94 -28.75 5.40
N ARG A 34 15.62 -29.13 6.65
CA ARG A 34 14.44 -29.94 6.98
C ARG A 34 13.12 -29.16 7.01
N GLN A 35 13.16 -27.84 7.14
CA GLN A 35 11.96 -26.97 7.17
C GLN A 35 11.95 -25.95 6.02
N TYR A 36 12.86 -26.14 5.06
CA TYR A 36 13.13 -25.18 3.99
C TYR A 36 11.90 -24.91 3.11
N GLU A 37 11.19 -25.96 2.68
CA GLU A 37 10.00 -25.81 1.80
C GLU A 37 8.84 -25.12 2.51
N GLU A 38 8.53 -25.51 3.75
CA GLU A 38 7.42 -24.92 4.50
C GLU A 38 7.71 -23.45 4.84
N MET A 39 8.95 -23.13 5.20
CA MET A 39 9.37 -21.75 5.50
C MET A 39 9.39 -20.88 4.23
N LEU A 40 9.85 -21.42 3.09
CA LEU A 40 9.78 -20.76 1.79
C LEU A 40 8.33 -20.44 1.41
N MET A 41 7.44 -21.42 1.50
CA MET A 41 6.04 -21.23 1.15
C MET A 41 5.37 -20.15 2.02
N LYS A 42 5.58 -20.20 3.35
CA LYS A 42 5.05 -19.17 4.27
C LYS A 42 5.61 -17.78 3.96
N ARG A 43 6.89 -17.65 3.64
CA ARG A 43 7.52 -16.38 3.24
C ARG A 43 6.95 -15.84 1.94
N THR A 44 6.80 -16.69 0.94
CA THR A 44 6.23 -16.33 -0.36
C THR A 44 4.79 -15.84 -0.22
N ILE A 45 3.96 -16.54 0.57
CA ILE A 45 2.59 -16.10 0.84
C ILE A 45 2.60 -14.73 1.52
N ARG A 46 3.43 -14.52 2.56
CA ARG A 46 3.55 -13.22 3.23
C ARG A 46 4.00 -12.13 2.28
N PHE A 47 5.04 -12.39 1.47
CA PHE A 47 5.52 -11.47 0.43
C PHE A 47 4.36 -11.01 -0.46
N TYR A 48 3.60 -11.95 -1.04
CA TYR A 48 2.48 -11.60 -1.91
C TYR A 48 1.38 -10.84 -1.18
N VAL A 49 1.00 -11.26 0.02
CA VAL A 49 -0.04 -10.59 0.81
C VAL A 49 0.34 -9.13 1.10
N PHE A 50 1.58 -8.87 1.51
CA PHE A 50 2.04 -7.52 1.82
C PHE A 50 2.23 -6.64 0.57
N ILE A 51 2.74 -7.21 -0.52
CA ILE A 51 2.89 -6.48 -1.78
C ILE A 51 1.53 -6.11 -2.36
N VAL A 52 0.60 -7.08 -2.47
CA VAL A 52 -0.74 -6.85 -3.04
C VAL A 52 -1.54 -5.88 -2.18
N SER A 53 -1.54 -6.05 -0.85
CA SER A 53 -2.23 -5.11 0.04
C SER A 53 -1.62 -3.71 -0.02
N GLY A 54 -0.30 -3.59 -0.15
CA GLY A 54 0.39 -2.32 -0.33
C GLY A 54 -0.03 -1.60 -1.62
N PHE A 55 -0.11 -2.32 -2.74
CA PHE A 55 -0.64 -1.75 -3.99
C PHE A 55 -2.09 -1.30 -3.87
N ILE A 56 -2.95 -2.09 -3.23
CA ILE A 56 -4.36 -1.72 -3.00
C ILE A 56 -4.44 -0.42 -2.17
N LEU A 57 -3.65 -0.30 -1.10
CA LEU A 57 -3.63 0.91 -0.27
C LEU A 57 -3.15 2.14 -1.04
N ILE A 58 -2.12 2.01 -1.87
CA ILE A 58 -1.66 3.10 -2.75
C ILE A 58 -2.78 3.52 -3.69
N LEU A 59 -3.45 2.56 -4.32
CA LEU A 59 -4.51 2.80 -5.29
C LEU A 59 -5.70 3.53 -4.64
N ILE A 60 -6.10 3.12 -3.43
CA ILE A 60 -7.11 3.83 -2.62
C ILE A 60 -6.65 5.27 -2.32
N GLY A 61 -5.39 5.45 -1.91
CA GLY A 61 -4.83 6.77 -1.64
C GLY A 61 -4.89 7.71 -2.85
N ILE A 62 -4.58 7.20 -4.05
CA ILE A 62 -4.67 7.93 -5.33
C ILE A 62 -6.12 8.31 -5.64
N ILE A 63 -7.06 7.36 -5.52
CA ILE A 63 -8.49 7.61 -5.77
C ILE A 63 -9.02 8.71 -4.85
N VAL A 64 -8.68 8.66 -3.56
CA VAL A 64 -9.13 9.66 -2.59
C VAL A 64 -8.58 11.05 -2.92
N ASP A 65 -7.32 11.17 -3.34
CA ASP A 65 -6.76 12.45 -3.78
C ASP A 65 -7.42 12.97 -5.07
N TYR A 66 -7.72 12.06 -6.01
CA TYR A 66 -8.43 12.41 -7.24
C TYR A 66 -9.83 12.95 -6.95
N ILE A 67 -10.63 12.24 -6.14
CA ILE A 67 -11.96 12.70 -5.73
C ILE A 67 -11.89 14.07 -5.06
N ARG A 68 -10.89 14.26 -4.18
CA ARG A 68 -10.66 15.57 -3.55
C ARG A 68 -10.41 16.67 -4.59
N LYS A 69 -9.57 16.43 -5.59
CA LYS A 69 -9.26 17.40 -6.66
C LYS A 69 -10.50 17.76 -7.48
N VAL A 70 -11.28 16.75 -7.89
CA VAL A 70 -12.52 16.97 -8.64
C VAL A 70 -13.51 17.80 -7.82
N PHE A 71 -13.66 17.51 -6.53
CA PHE A 71 -14.57 18.26 -5.66
C PHE A 71 -14.16 19.74 -5.49
N VAL A 72 -12.85 20.01 -5.39
CA VAL A 72 -12.32 21.40 -5.36
C VAL A 72 -12.69 22.14 -6.66
N GLN A 73 -12.44 21.52 -7.81
CA GLN A 73 -12.72 22.11 -9.12
C GLN A 73 -14.22 22.43 -9.30
N ILE A 74 -15.10 21.55 -8.84
CA ILE A 74 -16.56 21.77 -8.89
C ILE A 74 -16.97 22.93 -7.98
N GLN A 75 -16.41 23.03 -6.78
CA GLN A 75 -16.68 24.15 -5.87
C GLN A 75 -16.24 25.50 -6.44
N GLU A 76 -15.07 25.55 -7.07
CA GLU A 76 -14.57 26.76 -7.73
C GLU A 76 -15.47 27.19 -8.89
N LYS A 77 -15.97 26.22 -9.68
CA LYS A 77 -16.88 26.49 -10.80
C LYS A 77 -18.28 26.98 -10.38
N ASN A 78 -18.76 26.58 -9.20
CA ASN A 78 -20.08 27.00 -8.69
C ASN A 78 -20.06 28.33 -7.93
N ASN A 79 -18.88 28.80 -7.51
CA ASN A 79 -18.71 30.04 -6.73
C ASN A 79 -18.21 31.24 -7.56
N GLY A 80 -18.03 31.08 -8.88
CA GLY A 80 -17.71 32.14 -9.83
C GLY A 80 -18.88 32.39 -10.77
#